data_AF-A0A432X8Q6-F1
#
_entry.id   AF-A0A432X8Q6-F1
#
_cell.length_a   1.000
_cell.length_b   1.000
_cell.length_c   1.000
_cell.angle_alpha   90.00
_cell.angle_beta   90.00
_cell.angle_gamma   90.00
#
_symmetry.space_group_name_H-M   'P 1'
#
loop_
_entity.id
_entity.type
_entity.pdbx_description
1 polymer ?
#
loop_
_entity_poly.entity_id
_entity_poly.type
_entity_poly.pdbx_seq_one_letter_code
_entity_poly.pdbx_strand_id
1 'polypeptide(L)'
;MRGLTWDAELIQRYNINGPRYTSYPTALSLVEPFALDQVKAALASSNQRLSLYIHLPFCHKLCYYCGCNKVITRHQHKADDYLTLLEQEMLLYKPLIAHRGVGALHLGGGTPTFLTEQQLSRLMAMLEAHLDLDVHAGHEISIEIDPRSCSLEKLAHLRTLGFNRVSYGVQDLDDKVQIAINRVQEEPMLNAIIRRSQELGFNSINLDLIYGLPLQTPASFERTLAKTIEWGPDRISLFSYAHLPSRFASQRKIKEDTMPTADTKLALLQLGIERFTEAGYQCIGMDHFAKPTDELAQKQRAGELQRNFQGYTTHGSNALLGLGASSISQVGGVIWQNEKELKQYYAPIEQGQLPVIKGVSLSHDDTIRADLIAELICHFHLDTEAFAKKWQLNFADYFAESLQRLTPFITDGLVRLTPERIEVTEAGRLLVRSICAVFDVYLQQSQASYSKVI
;
A
#
# COMPACT_ATOMS: atom_id res chain seq x y z
N MET A 1 -11.31 10.58 22.40
CA MET A 1 -10.44 11.21 21.38
C MET A 1 -11.35 11.97 20.46
N ARG A 2 -11.15 13.28 20.28
CA ARG A 2 -11.94 14.05 19.29
C ARG A 2 -11.45 13.62 17.90
N GLY A 3 -12.36 13.07 17.09
CA GLY A 3 -12.05 12.48 15.80
C GLY A 3 -11.79 13.51 14.70
N LEU A 4 -11.59 12.98 13.50
CA LEU A 4 -11.42 13.73 12.26
C LEU A 4 -12.53 14.78 12.09
N THR A 5 -12.19 16.01 11.70
CA THR A 5 -13.17 17.08 11.49
C THR A 5 -13.50 17.19 10.01
N TRP A 6 -14.78 17.05 9.67
CA TRP A 6 -15.26 17.09 8.31
C TRP A 6 -15.59 18.53 7.87
N ASP A 7 -14.99 18.97 6.76
CA ASP A 7 -15.30 20.25 6.11
C ASP A 7 -15.34 20.05 4.59
N ALA A 8 -16.54 20.04 4.02
CA ALA A 8 -16.75 19.77 2.60
C ALA A 8 -16.17 20.86 1.69
N GLU A 9 -16.18 22.13 2.13
CA GLU A 9 -15.68 23.25 1.32
C GLU A 9 -14.15 23.20 1.22
N LEU A 10 -13.47 22.98 2.36
CA LEU A 10 -12.02 22.81 2.38
C LEU A 10 -11.59 21.57 1.60
N ILE A 11 -12.32 20.46 1.74
CA ILE A 11 -12.06 19.24 0.97
C ILE A 11 -12.15 19.53 -0.54
N GLN A 12 -13.22 20.18 -1.02
CA GLN A 12 -13.35 20.51 -2.43
C GLN A 12 -12.25 21.45 -2.92
N ARG A 13 -11.92 22.48 -2.13
CA ARG A 13 -10.87 23.47 -2.46
C ARG A 13 -9.50 22.84 -2.65
N TYR A 14 -9.13 21.89 -1.79
CA TYR A 14 -7.82 21.25 -1.79
C TYR A 14 -7.80 19.86 -2.45
N ASN A 15 -8.89 19.45 -3.12
CA ASN A 15 -8.95 18.21 -3.89
C ASN A 15 -8.25 18.34 -5.26
N ILE A 16 -6.96 18.64 -5.21
CA ILE A 16 -6.06 18.73 -6.37
C ILE A 16 -5.54 17.35 -6.77
N ASN A 17 -4.92 17.26 -7.95
CA ASN A 17 -4.17 16.06 -8.32
C ASN A 17 -2.85 16.03 -7.54
N GLY A 18 -2.54 14.91 -6.90
CA GLY A 18 -1.32 14.76 -6.11
C GLY A 18 -0.94 13.30 -5.92
N PRO A 19 0.35 13.02 -5.67
CA PRO A 19 0.81 11.67 -5.46
C PRO A 19 0.27 11.12 -4.14
N ARG A 20 0.20 9.78 -4.06
CA ARG A 20 -0.13 9.08 -2.82
C ARG A 20 1.02 9.07 -1.81
N TYR A 21 2.20 9.54 -2.21
CA TYR A 21 3.45 9.47 -1.43
C TYR A 21 3.65 8.07 -0.83
N THR A 22 3.48 7.03 -1.67
CA THR A 22 3.93 5.67 -1.32
C THR A 22 5.45 5.61 -1.16
N SER A 23 6.14 6.53 -1.84
CA SER A 23 7.54 6.86 -1.69
C SER A 23 7.75 8.33 -2.03
N TYR A 24 8.89 8.87 -1.61
CA TYR A 24 9.45 10.10 -2.17
C TYR A 24 10.92 9.85 -2.53
N PRO A 25 11.37 10.18 -3.76
CA PRO A 25 10.57 10.64 -4.90
C PRO A 25 9.53 9.61 -5.34
N THR A 26 8.56 10.04 -6.14
CA THR A 26 7.48 9.16 -6.60
C THR A 26 7.97 8.17 -7.66
N ALA A 27 7.21 7.11 -7.92
CA ALA A 27 7.53 6.15 -8.99
C ALA A 27 7.59 6.75 -10.42
N LEU A 28 7.14 8.01 -10.60
CA LEU A 28 7.30 8.76 -11.85
C LEU A 28 8.71 9.32 -12.03
N SER A 29 9.48 9.47 -10.96
CA SER A 29 10.87 9.93 -11.00
C SER A 29 11.86 8.82 -11.34
N LEU A 30 11.40 7.57 -11.49
CA LEU A 30 12.25 6.44 -11.89
C LEU A 30 12.66 6.59 -13.36
N VAL A 31 13.96 6.51 -13.62
CA VAL A 31 14.56 6.63 -14.96
C VAL A 31 14.92 5.27 -15.53
N GLU A 32 14.81 5.15 -16.86
CA GLU A 32 15.10 3.96 -17.64
C GLU A 32 16.07 4.30 -18.79
N PRO A 33 17.17 3.56 -19.00
CA PRO A 33 17.62 2.40 -18.21
C PRO A 33 18.23 2.80 -16.85
N PHE A 34 18.31 1.86 -15.91
CA PHE A 34 18.93 2.06 -14.59
C PHE A 34 20.12 1.12 -14.35
N ALA A 35 21.18 1.64 -13.74
CA ALA A 35 22.43 0.90 -13.57
C ALA A 35 22.35 -0.13 -12.42
N LEU A 36 22.51 -1.42 -12.74
CA LEU A 36 22.48 -2.51 -11.75
C LEU A 36 23.53 -2.38 -10.64
N ASP A 37 24.65 -1.73 -10.90
CA ASP A 37 25.68 -1.51 -9.88
C ASP A 37 25.19 -0.59 -8.75
N GLN A 38 24.26 0.33 -9.02
CA GLN A 38 23.64 1.15 -7.98
C GLN A 38 22.74 0.29 -7.06
N VAL A 39 22.02 -0.68 -7.63
CA VAL A 39 21.22 -1.65 -6.86
C VAL A 39 22.12 -2.50 -5.96
N LYS A 40 23.19 -3.07 -6.53
CA LYS A 40 24.15 -3.89 -5.77
C LYS A 40 24.83 -3.09 -4.66
N ALA A 41 25.25 -1.84 -4.93
CA ALA A 41 25.86 -0.98 -3.94
C ALA A 41 24.90 -0.65 -2.78
N ALA A 42 23.63 -0.37 -3.07
CA ALA A 42 22.61 -0.10 -2.05
C ALA A 42 22.32 -1.32 -1.16
N LEU A 43 22.27 -2.51 -1.77
CA LEU A 43 22.12 -3.77 -1.03
C LEU A 43 23.35 -4.10 -0.17
N ALA A 44 24.56 -3.73 -0.61
CA ALA A 44 25.77 -3.93 0.16
C ALA A 44 25.92 -2.92 1.32
N SER A 45 25.47 -1.68 1.15
CA SER A 45 25.73 -0.57 2.10
C SER A 45 24.76 -0.51 3.29
N SER A 46 23.55 -1.03 3.16
CA SER A 46 22.59 -1.07 4.26
C SER A 46 22.78 -2.34 5.13
N ASN A 47 22.51 -2.23 6.43
CA ASN A 47 22.62 -3.34 7.40
C ASN A 47 21.27 -3.69 8.05
N GLN A 48 20.18 -3.05 7.61
CA GLN A 48 18.85 -3.32 8.14
C GLN A 48 18.36 -4.69 7.67
N ARG A 49 17.57 -5.36 8.53
CA ARG A 49 16.80 -6.54 8.13
C ARG A 49 15.86 -6.18 6.98
N LEU A 50 15.71 -7.09 6.04
CA LEU A 50 14.88 -6.85 4.86
C LEU A 50 13.40 -7.07 5.17
N SER A 51 12.56 -6.21 4.59
CA SER A 51 11.15 -6.51 4.36
C SER A 51 11.03 -7.02 2.92
N LEU A 52 10.46 -8.20 2.73
CA LEU A 52 10.26 -8.79 1.41
C LEU A 52 8.84 -8.49 0.91
N TYR A 53 8.76 -8.03 -0.33
CA TYR A 53 7.52 -8.02 -1.09
C TYR A 53 7.65 -8.96 -2.27
N ILE A 54 6.69 -9.87 -2.45
CA ILE A 54 6.66 -10.75 -3.61
C ILE A 54 5.38 -10.50 -4.38
N HIS A 55 5.52 -10.08 -5.63
CA HIS A 55 4.40 -9.89 -6.52
C HIS A 55 4.01 -11.21 -7.18
N LEU A 56 2.77 -11.64 -6.98
CA LEU A 56 2.16 -12.81 -7.60
C LEU A 56 1.05 -12.34 -8.55
N PRO A 57 1.32 -12.23 -9.87
CA PRO A 57 0.48 -11.45 -10.77
C PRO A 57 -0.83 -12.15 -11.18
N PHE A 58 -1.00 -13.45 -10.92
CA PHE A 58 -2.09 -14.21 -11.51
C PHE A 58 -3.44 -13.99 -10.81
N CYS A 59 -4.51 -13.88 -11.60
CA CYS A 59 -5.89 -13.92 -11.09
C CYS A 59 -6.76 -14.85 -11.95
N HIS A 60 -7.72 -15.54 -11.34
CA HIS A 60 -8.67 -16.40 -12.07
C HIS A 60 -9.69 -15.59 -12.89
N LYS A 61 -10.11 -14.43 -12.38
CA LYS A 61 -11.22 -13.64 -12.95
C LYS A 61 -10.87 -12.16 -13.02
N LEU A 62 -11.26 -11.53 -14.12
CA LEU A 62 -11.04 -10.10 -14.34
C LEU A 62 -12.07 -9.25 -13.56
N CYS A 63 -11.65 -8.62 -12.48
CA CYS A 63 -12.42 -7.58 -11.81
C CYS A 63 -12.31 -6.26 -12.61
N TYR A 64 -13.44 -5.66 -12.99
CA TYR A 64 -13.45 -4.54 -13.94
C TYR A 64 -12.84 -3.27 -13.35
N TYR A 65 -12.99 -3.04 -12.04
CA TYR A 65 -12.46 -1.88 -11.32
C TYR A 65 -10.92 -1.88 -11.20
N CYS A 66 -10.29 -3.05 -11.18
CA CYS A 66 -8.96 -3.19 -10.60
C CYS A 66 -7.84 -2.64 -11.52
N GLY A 67 -7.01 -1.76 -10.97
CA GLY A 67 -5.85 -1.13 -11.63
C GLY A 67 -4.49 -1.73 -11.24
N CYS A 68 -4.46 -2.87 -10.54
CA CYS A 68 -3.22 -3.56 -10.17
C CYS A 68 -2.51 -4.15 -11.40
N ASN A 69 -1.18 -4.32 -11.32
CA ASN A 69 -0.47 -5.21 -12.25
C ASN A 69 -0.93 -6.64 -11.98
N LYS A 70 -1.44 -7.32 -13.03
CA LYS A 70 -2.04 -8.65 -12.93
C LYS A 70 -2.14 -9.30 -14.30
N VAL A 71 -2.20 -10.62 -14.31
CA VAL A 71 -2.38 -11.47 -15.48
C VAL A 71 -3.58 -12.38 -15.25
N ILE A 72 -4.63 -12.23 -16.04
CA ILE A 72 -5.81 -13.08 -15.95
C ILE A 72 -5.53 -14.39 -16.70
N THR A 73 -5.63 -15.52 -16.02
CA THR A 73 -5.38 -16.83 -16.60
C THR A 73 -6.17 -17.93 -15.89
N ARG A 74 -6.51 -19.00 -16.62
CA ARG A 74 -7.03 -20.25 -16.05
C ARG A 74 -5.99 -21.37 -16.02
N HIS A 75 -4.79 -21.10 -16.54
CA HIS A 75 -3.72 -22.08 -16.65
C HIS A 75 -2.87 -22.08 -15.38
N GLN A 76 -3.09 -23.07 -14.51
CA GLN A 76 -2.38 -23.19 -13.24
C GLN A 76 -0.86 -23.40 -13.40
N HIS A 77 -0.43 -24.11 -14.46
CA HIS A 77 1.00 -24.38 -14.72
C HIS A 77 1.84 -23.10 -14.88
N LYS A 78 1.23 -21.97 -15.27
CA LYS A 78 1.94 -20.69 -15.36
C LYS A 78 2.48 -20.22 -14.01
N ALA A 79 1.85 -20.63 -12.91
CA ALA A 79 2.38 -20.39 -11.58
C ALA A 79 3.65 -21.20 -11.31
N ASP A 80 3.75 -22.44 -11.80
CA ASP A 80 4.96 -23.25 -11.65
C ASP A 80 6.14 -22.68 -12.44
N ASP A 81 5.87 -22.22 -13.67
CA ASP A 81 6.86 -21.52 -14.50
C ASP A 81 7.34 -20.25 -13.77
N TYR A 82 6.40 -19.45 -13.26
CA TYR A 82 6.72 -18.22 -12.54
C TYR A 82 7.52 -18.47 -11.26
N LEU A 83 7.15 -19.48 -10.45
CA LEU A 83 7.87 -19.83 -9.23
C LEU A 83 9.29 -20.32 -9.52
N THR A 84 9.50 -21.00 -10.65
CA THR A 84 10.84 -21.43 -11.08
C THR A 84 11.72 -20.23 -11.42
N LEU A 85 11.18 -19.24 -12.12
CA LEU A 85 11.90 -17.99 -12.42
C LEU A 85 12.11 -17.13 -11.16
N LEU A 86 11.13 -17.11 -10.26
CA LEU A 86 11.25 -16.40 -8.99
C LEU A 86 12.36 -17.00 -8.12
N GLU A 87 12.51 -18.34 -8.11
CA GLU A 87 13.63 -19.00 -7.44
C GLU A 87 14.99 -18.56 -8.00
N GLN A 88 15.09 -18.48 -9.34
CA GLN A 88 16.29 -17.97 -9.99
C GLN A 88 16.59 -16.51 -9.61
N GLU A 89 15.56 -15.66 -9.55
CA GLU A 89 15.72 -14.28 -9.06
C GLU A 89 16.23 -14.25 -7.61
N MET A 90 15.68 -15.08 -6.72
CA MET A 90 16.15 -15.19 -5.33
C MET A 90 17.64 -15.57 -5.26
N LEU A 91 18.08 -16.51 -6.11
CA LEU A 91 19.49 -16.92 -6.18
C LEU A 91 20.42 -15.79 -6.64
N LEU A 92 19.95 -14.88 -7.50
CA LEU A 92 20.71 -13.69 -7.90
C LEU A 92 20.87 -12.69 -6.76
N TYR A 93 19.85 -12.54 -5.90
CA TYR A 93 19.92 -11.66 -4.74
C TYR A 93 20.69 -12.27 -3.56
N LYS A 94 20.61 -13.59 -3.35
CA LYS A 94 21.22 -14.32 -2.22
C LYS A 94 22.64 -13.84 -1.86
N PRO A 95 23.63 -13.77 -2.78
CA PRO A 95 24.98 -13.31 -2.42
C PRO A 95 25.04 -11.81 -2.04
N LEU A 96 24.11 -10.99 -2.51
CA LEU A 96 24.05 -9.55 -2.25
C LEU A 96 23.43 -9.21 -0.89
N ILE A 97 22.71 -10.16 -0.28
CA ILE A 97 21.96 -9.96 0.96
C ILE A 97 22.33 -10.96 2.06
N ALA A 98 23.31 -11.83 1.85
CA ALA A 98 23.69 -12.89 2.79
C ALA A 98 24.06 -12.39 4.20
N HIS A 99 24.47 -11.12 4.33
CA HIS A 99 24.74 -10.48 5.62
C HIS A 99 23.49 -10.00 6.36
N ARG A 100 22.29 -10.21 5.79
CA ARG A 100 21.02 -9.68 6.29
C ARG A 100 20.04 -10.83 6.53
N GLY A 101 19.31 -10.74 7.64
CA GLY A 101 18.10 -11.53 7.84
C GLY A 101 16.87 -10.85 7.25
N VAL A 102 15.81 -11.61 7.03
CA VAL A 102 14.47 -11.10 6.69
C VAL A 102 13.71 -10.82 7.99
N GLY A 103 13.01 -9.69 8.09
CA GLY A 103 12.18 -9.33 9.24
C GLY A 103 10.68 -9.34 8.97
N ALA A 104 10.29 -9.29 7.69
CA ALA A 104 8.90 -9.30 7.28
C ALA A 104 8.74 -9.84 5.85
N LEU A 105 7.60 -10.44 5.55
CA LEU A 105 7.17 -10.88 4.23
C LEU A 105 5.76 -10.40 3.93
N HIS A 106 5.55 -9.89 2.72
CA HIS A 106 4.24 -9.61 2.16
C HIS A 106 4.09 -10.23 0.78
N LEU A 107 3.13 -11.15 0.64
CA LEU A 107 2.69 -11.66 -0.66
C LEU A 107 1.50 -10.83 -1.14
N GLY A 108 1.66 -10.13 -2.27
CA GLY A 108 0.60 -9.32 -2.87
C GLY A 108 0.54 -9.44 -4.38
N GLY A 109 -0.25 -8.58 -5.02
CA GLY A 109 -0.20 -8.35 -6.46
C GLY A 109 -1.51 -8.58 -7.18
N GLY A 110 -1.60 -9.65 -7.97
CA GLY A 110 -2.84 -10.09 -8.58
C GLY A 110 -3.70 -10.82 -7.55
N THR A 111 -3.36 -12.07 -7.27
CA THR A 111 -4.01 -12.89 -6.24
C THR A 111 -3.02 -13.95 -5.76
N PRO A 112 -2.30 -13.73 -4.65
CA PRO A 112 -1.41 -14.74 -4.06
C PRO A 112 -2.05 -16.11 -3.88
N THR A 113 -3.31 -16.15 -3.46
CA THR A 113 -4.09 -17.39 -3.29
C THR A 113 -4.52 -18.08 -4.58
N PHE A 114 -4.15 -17.53 -5.75
CA PHE A 114 -4.14 -18.26 -7.02
C PHE A 114 -3.23 -19.49 -6.93
N LEU A 115 -2.12 -19.38 -6.19
CA LEU A 115 -1.24 -20.51 -5.94
C LEU A 115 -1.99 -21.61 -5.19
N THR A 116 -1.73 -22.86 -5.58
CA THR A 116 -2.18 -24.03 -4.81
C THR A 116 -1.43 -24.11 -3.49
N GLU A 117 -1.93 -24.93 -2.57
CA GLU A 117 -1.31 -25.23 -1.28
C GLU A 117 0.12 -25.75 -1.47
N GLN A 118 0.34 -26.62 -2.44
CA GLN A 118 1.67 -27.13 -2.80
C GLN A 118 2.59 -26.03 -3.33
N GLN A 119 2.07 -25.14 -4.17
CA GLN A 119 2.83 -24.01 -4.72
C GLN A 119 3.18 -22.97 -3.64
N LEU A 120 2.27 -22.73 -2.68
CA LEU A 120 2.54 -21.90 -1.51
C LEU A 120 3.61 -22.51 -0.61
N SER A 121 3.52 -23.82 -0.34
CA SER A 121 4.57 -24.53 0.41
C SER A 121 5.92 -24.45 -0.29
N ARG A 122 5.95 -24.62 -1.62
CA ARG A 122 7.17 -24.47 -2.42
C ARG A 122 7.73 -23.07 -2.28
N LEU A 123 6.90 -22.03 -2.41
CA LEU A 123 7.34 -20.63 -2.27
C LEU A 123 7.97 -20.36 -0.90
N MET A 124 7.31 -20.78 0.17
CA MET A 124 7.84 -20.57 1.53
C MET A 124 9.14 -21.33 1.75
N ALA A 125 9.24 -22.57 1.29
CA ALA A 125 10.50 -23.34 1.36
C ALA A 125 11.65 -22.69 0.58
N MET A 126 11.37 -22.08 -0.59
CA MET A 126 12.38 -21.33 -1.36
C MET A 126 12.86 -20.09 -0.58
N LEU A 127 11.95 -19.37 0.09
CA LEU A 127 12.29 -18.20 0.88
C LEU A 127 13.15 -18.55 2.10
N GLU A 128 12.81 -19.63 2.80
CA GLU A 128 13.62 -20.17 3.90
C GLU A 128 15.03 -20.56 3.39
N ALA A 129 15.11 -21.32 2.29
CA ALA A 129 16.37 -21.84 1.78
C ALA A 129 17.30 -20.79 1.13
N HIS A 130 16.73 -19.77 0.50
CA HIS A 130 17.50 -18.83 -0.32
C HIS A 130 17.66 -17.45 0.30
N LEU A 131 16.72 -17.02 1.15
CA LEU A 131 16.71 -15.68 1.74
C LEU A 131 16.71 -15.66 3.27
N ASP A 132 16.90 -16.81 3.93
CA ASP A 132 17.03 -16.91 5.39
C ASP A 132 15.80 -16.33 6.15
N LEU A 133 14.60 -16.61 5.61
CA LEU A 133 13.36 -16.31 6.31
C LEU A 133 13.13 -17.36 7.39
N ASP A 134 13.11 -16.96 8.66
CA ASP A 134 12.68 -17.84 9.76
C ASP A 134 11.19 -17.60 10.08
N VAL A 135 10.33 -18.51 9.63
CA VAL A 135 8.87 -18.42 9.87
C VAL A 135 8.47 -18.60 11.34
N HIS A 136 9.39 -19.07 12.20
CA HIS A 136 9.18 -19.27 13.63
C HIS A 136 9.73 -18.13 14.51
N ALA A 137 10.50 -17.20 13.94
CA ALA A 137 11.07 -16.06 14.66
C ALA A 137 10.06 -14.95 15.03
N GLY A 138 8.76 -15.18 14.81
CA GLY A 138 7.71 -14.19 15.09
C GLY A 138 7.71 -13.00 14.12
N HIS A 139 8.27 -13.18 12.92
CA HIS A 139 8.25 -12.18 11.85
C HIS A 139 6.83 -11.86 11.37
N GLU A 140 6.64 -10.66 10.83
CA GLU A 140 5.39 -10.32 10.15
C GLU A 140 5.33 -11.07 8.81
N ILE A 141 4.38 -11.99 8.66
CA ILE A 141 4.20 -12.78 7.43
C ILE A 141 2.76 -12.62 6.96
N SER A 142 2.60 -11.89 5.86
CA SER A 142 1.32 -11.40 5.39
C SER A 142 1.01 -11.80 3.95
N ILE A 143 -0.28 -11.97 3.65
CA ILE A 143 -0.77 -12.37 2.32
C ILE A 143 -2.10 -11.68 1.98
N GLU A 144 -2.21 -11.20 0.75
CA GLU A 144 -3.48 -10.77 0.15
C GLU A 144 -4.28 -11.97 -0.38
N ILE A 145 -5.58 -11.99 -0.09
CA ILE A 145 -6.48 -13.10 -0.39
C ILE A 145 -7.69 -12.60 -1.19
N ASP A 146 -7.95 -13.25 -2.33
CA ASP A 146 -9.28 -13.23 -2.95
C ASP A 146 -10.12 -14.34 -2.28
N PRO A 147 -11.17 -13.98 -1.51
CA PRO A 147 -11.97 -14.96 -0.78
C PRO A 147 -12.56 -16.06 -1.66
N ARG A 148 -12.80 -15.80 -2.95
CA ARG A 148 -13.36 -16.78 -3.90
C ARG A 148 -12.37 -17.87 -4.31
N SER A 149 -11.08 -17.70 -3.99
CA SER A 149 -9.98 -18.60 -4.35
C SER A 149 -9.33 -19.30 -3.15
N CYS A 150 -9.84 -19.02 -1.95
CA CYS A 150 -9.27 -19.52 -0.70
C CYS A 150 -10.34 -20.31 0.07
N SER A 151 -10.21 -21.63 0.09
CA SER A 151 -11.05 -22.46 0.96
C SER A 151 -10.60 -22.34 2.42
N LEU A 152 -11.43 -22.82 3.35
CA LEU A 152 -11.10 -22.82 4.77
C LEU A 152 -9.88 -23.71 5.07
N GLU A 153 -9.69 -24.78 4.29
CA GLU A 153 -8.53 -25.67 4.35
C GLU A 153 -7.27 -24.95 3.85
N LYS A 154 -7.37 -24.22 2.73
CA LYS A 154 -6.25 -23.40 2.23
C LYS A 154 -5.85 -22.34 3.25
N LEU A 155 -6.83 -21.70 3.91
CA LEU A 155 -6.55 -20.73 4.98
C LEU A 155 -5.84 -21.39 6.18
N ALA A 156 -6.26 -22.58 6.58
CA ALA A 156 -5.57 -23.34 7.63
C ALA A 156 -4.13 -23.70 7.21
N HIS A 157 -3.92 -24.08 5.95
CA HIS A 157 -2.58 -24.33 5.39
C HIS A 157 -1.71 -23.08 5.39
N LEU A 158 -2.25 -21.90 5.06
CA LEU A 158 -1.50 -20.64 5.19
C LEU A 158 -1.02 -20.43 6.63
N ARG A 159 -1.84 -20.77 7.63
CA ARG A 159 -1.41 -20.66 9.03
C ARG A 159 -0.25 -21.61 9.36
N THR A 160 -0.23 -22.83 8.83
CA THR A 160 0.88 -23.78 9.05
C THR A 160 2.17 -23.34 8.38
N LEU A 161 2.09 -22.56 7.30
CA LEU A 161 3.23 -21.93 6.63
C LEU A 161 3.76 -20.66 7.34
N GLY A 162 3.22 -20.31 8.50
CA GLY A 162 3.68 -19.18 9.31
C GLY A 162 2.99 -17.85 9.05
N PHE A 163 2.10 -17.75 8.05
CA PHE A 163 1.31 -16.53 7.82
C PHE A 163 0.52 -16.19 9.08
N ASN A 164 0.64 -14.94 9.55
CA ASN A 164 0.01 -14.45 10.77
C ASN A 164 -0.81 -13.17 10.55
N ARG A 165 -0.77 -12.62 9.33
CA ARG A 165 -1.61 -11.50 8.88
C ARG A 165 -2.24 -11.80 7.52
N VAL A 166 -3.48 -11.37 7.32
CA VAL A 166 -4.23 -11.59 6.07
C VAL A 166 -4.98 -10.32 5.66
N SER A 167 -5.04 -10.07 4.35
CA SER A 167 -5.87 -9.01 3.77
C SER A 167 -6.88 -9.61 2.82
N TYR A 168 -8.17 -9.32 3.00
CA TYR A 168 -9.24 -9.83 2.15
C TYR A 168 -9.80 -8.75 1.24
N GLY A 169 -9.80 -9.03 -0.07
CA GLY A 169 -10.49 -8.20 -1.04
C GLY A 169 -12.01 -8.37 -0.97
N VAL A 170 -12.71 -7.57 -0.15
CA VAL A 170 -14.19 -7.55 -0.06
C VAL A 170 -14.80 -6.59 -1.09
N GLN A 171 -14.31 -5.37 -1.15
CA GLN A 171 -14.74 -4.26 -2.00
C GLN A 171 -16.14 -3.73 -1.69
N ASP A 172 -17.18 -4.55 -1.84
CA ASP A 172 -18.59 -4.23 -1.57
C ASP A 172 -19.40 -5.52 -1.39
N LEU A 173 -20.51 -5.45 -0.66
CA LEU A 173 -21.49 -6.52 -0.47
C LEU A 173 -22.76 -6.35 -1.30
N ASP A 174 -23.04 -5.17 -1.85
CA ASP A 174 -24.24 -4.97 -2.67
C ASP A 174 -24.15 -5.73 -4.01
N ASP A 175 -25.08 -6.66 -4.24
CA ASP A 175 -25.10 -7.54 -5.42
C ASP A 175 -25.05 -6.77 -6.74
N LYS A 176 -25.72 -5.61 -6.82
CA LYS A 176 -25.72 -4.81 -8.06
C LYS A 176 -24.34 -4.25 -8.34
N VAL A 177 -23.66 -3.75 -7.31
CA VAL A 177 -22.28 -3.28 -7.40
C VAL A 177 -21.36 -4.43 -7.80
N GLN A 178 -21.45 -5.57 -7.10
CA GLN A 178 -20.64 -6.76 -7.38
C GLN A 178 -20.77 -7.25 -8.82
N ILE A 179 -22.00 -7.31 -9.35
CA ILE A 179 -22.27 -7.70 -10.75
C ILE A 179 -21.66 -6.66 -11.70
N ALA A 180 -21.87 -5.36 -11.46
CA ALA A 180 -21.36 -4.29 -12.31
C ALA A 180 -19.83 -4.27 -12.41
N ILE A 181 -19.13 -4.77 -11.39
CA ILE A 181 -17.67 -4.84 -11.37
C ILE A 181 -17.10 -6.25 -11.64
N ASN A 182 -17.97 -7.22 -11.96
CA ASN A 182 -17.64 -8.63 -12.19
C ASN A 182 -16.92 -9.31 -11.02
N ARG A 183 -17.33 -8.99 -9.79
CA ARG A 183 -16.82 -9.54 -8.54
C ARG A 183 -17.92 -10.11 -7.64
N VAL A 184 -18.75 -10.99 -8.19
CA VAL A 184 -19.76 -11.71 -7.40
C VAL A 184 -19.08 -12.65 -6.40
N GLN A 185 -19.48 -12.54 -5.14
CA GLN A 185 -19.04 -13.29 -3.98
C GLN A 185 -20.14 -13.25 -2.90
N GLU A 186 -20.33 -14.36 -2.19
CA GLU A 186 -21.45 -14.50 -1.26
C GLU A 186 -21.04 -14.02 0.15
N GLU A 187 -21.90 -13.26 0.82
CA GLU A 187 -21.68 -12.81 2.20
C GLU A 187 -21.42 -13.99 3.18
N PRO A 188 -22.15 -15.13 3.14
CA PRO A 188 -21.86 -16.26 4.02
C PRO A 188 -20.44 -16.81 3.87
N MET A 189 -19.89 -16.82 2.64
CA MET A 189 -18.51 -17.24 2.38
C MET A 189 -17.50 -16.28 3.03
N LEU A 190 -17.73 -14.97 2.90
CA LEU A 190 -16.90 -13.95 3.54
C LEU A 190 -16.95 -14.05 5.06
N ASN A 191 -18.13 -14.21 5.64
CA ASN A 191 -18.29 -14.41 7.07
C ASN A 191 -17.54 -15.66 7.55
N ALA A 192 -17.66 -16.79 6.83
CA ALA A 192 -16.99 -18.04 7.18
C ALA A 192 -15.46 -17.91 7.18
N ILE A 193 -14.87 -17.29 6.14
CA ILE A 193 -13.41 -17.16 6.05
C ILE A 193 -12.84 -16.18 7.09
N ILE A 194 -13.57 -15.10 7.41
CA ILE A 194 -13.17 -14.13 8.44
C ILE A 194 -13.23 -14.79 9.83
N ARG A 195 -14.34 -15.49 10.16
CA ARG A 195 -14.47 -16.24 11.42
C ARG A 195 -13.39 -17.29 11.56
N ARG A 196 -13.12 -18.04 10.48
CA ARG A 196 -12.05 -19.04 10.47
C ARG A 196 -10.67 -18.42 10.69
N SER A 197 -10.42 -17.22 10.16
CA SER A 197 -9.17 -16.48 10.42
C SER A 197 -9.00 -16.15 11.89
N GLN A 198 -10.09 -15.71 12.55
CA GLN A 198 -10.09 -15.44 13.99
C GLN A 198 -9.82 -16.72 14.80
N GLU A 199 -10.47 -17.84 14.47
CA GLU A 199 -10.27 -19.14 15.12
C GLU A 199 -8.84 -19.67 14.98
N LEU A 200 -8.19 -19.44 13.83
CA LEU A 200 -6.81 -19.85 13.56
C LEU A 200 -5.77 -18.92 14.20
N GLY A 201 -6.21 -17.83 14.85
CA GLY A 201 -5.33 -16.90 15.55
C GLY A 201 -4.50 -16.02 14.61
N PHE A 202 -5.07 -15.57 13.50
CA PHE A 202 -4.46 -14.47 12.74
C PHE A 202 -4.57 -13.17 13.56
N ASN A 203 -3.45 -12.45 13.70
CA ASN A 203 -3.33 -11.31 14.63
C ASN A 203 -3.74 -9.97 14.00
N SER A 204 -3.87 -9.92 12.67
CA SER A 204 -4.25 -8.71 11.95
C SER A 204 -4.98 -9.10 10.67
N ILE A 205 -6.30 -9.09 10.76
CA ILE A 205 -7.22 -9.31 9.64
C ILE A 205 -7.60 -7.95 9.06
N ASN A 206 -7.21 -7.69 7.81
CA ASN A 206 -7.61 -6.51 7.06
C ASN A 206 -8.73 -6.84 6.07
N LEU A 207 -9.71 -5.94 5.93
CA LEU A 207 -10.70 -5.97 4.85
C LEU A 207 -10.53 -4.76 3.93
N ASP A 208 -10.36 -5.01 2.64
CA ASP A 208 -10.32 -3.96 1.63
C ASP A 208 -11.74 -3.66 1.16
N LEU A 209 -12.13 -2.39 1.24
CA LEU A 209 -13.38 -1.84 0.72
C LEU A 209 -13.09 -0.78 -0.33
N ILE A 210 -14.02 -0.56 -1.26
CA ILE A 210 -13.90 0.50 -2.26
C ILE A 210 -15.16 1.35 -2.25
N TYR A 211 -15.00 2.67 -2.14
CA TYR A 211 -16.09 3.62 -2.35
C TYR A 211 -15.96 4.33 -3.71
N GLY A 212 -17.10 4.74 -4.28
CA GLY A 212 -17.19 5.30 -5.62
C GLY A 212 -17.31 4.27 -6.74
N LEU A 213 -17.67 3.02 -6.44
CA LEU A 213 -17.97 1.98 -7.44
C LEU A 213 -19.33 2.22 -8.12
N PRO A 214 -19.56 1.69 -9.33
CA PRO A 214 -20.84 1.84 -10.03
C PRO A 214 -22.02 1.32 -9.19
N LEU A 215 -23.14 2.03 -9.24
CA LEU A 215 -24.40 1.74 -8.53
C LEU A 215 -24.35 1.86 -7.00
N GLN A 216 -23.22 2.29 -6.42
CA GLN A 216 -23.17 2.58 -4.98
C GLN A 216 -24.03 3.78 -4.62
N THR A 217 -24.74 3.65 -3.49
CA THR A 217 -25.52 4.70 -2.85
C THR A 217 -25.15 4.76 -1.37
N PRO A 218 -25.39 5.88 -0.65
CA PRO A 218 -25.17 5.93 0.79
C PRO A 218 -25.87 4.80 1.55
N ALA A 219 -27.13 4.49 1.18
CA ALA A 219 -27.89 3.43 1.82
C ALA A 219 -27.35 2.01 1.53
N SER A 220 -26.84 1.74 0.32
CA SER A 220 -26.22 0.44 0.02
C SER A 220 -24.87 0.29 0.70
N PHE A 221 -24.07 1.36 0.70
CA PHE A 221 -22.76 1.36 1.32
C PHE A 221 -22.84 1.27 2.85
N GLU A 222 -23.84 1.90 3.47
CA GLU A 222 -24.12 1.76 4.90
C GLU A 222 -24.30 0.28 5.31
N ARG A 223 -25.00 -0.52 4.51
CA ARG A 223 -25.16 -1.96 4.79
C ARG A 223 -23.81 -2.69 4.73
N THR A 224 -22.99 -2.36 3.74
CA THR A 224 -21.63 -2.90 3.60
C THR A 224 -20.76 -2.53 4.81
N LEU A 225 -20.81 -1.27 5.27
CA LEU A 225 -20.08 -0.79 6.44
C LEU A 225 -20.55 -1.48 7.73
N ALA A 226 -21.87 -1.55 7.94
CA ALA A 226 -22.47 -2.20 9.11
C ALA A 226 -22.04 -3.67 9.21
N LYS A 227 -22.05 -4.41 8.08
CA LYS A 227 -21.59 -5.80 8.05
C LYS A 227 -20.09 -5.94 8.31
N THR A 228 -19.30 -5.05 7.73
CA THR A 228 -17.84 -4.99 7.99
C THR A 228 -17.55 -4.79 9.47
N ILE A 229 -18.28 -3.89 10.14
CA ILE A 229 -18.17 -3.65 11.57
C ILE A 229 -18.62 -4.89 12.37
N GLU A 230 -19.72 -5.55 11.98
CA GLU A 230 -20.20 -6.79 12.60
C GLU A 230 -19.16 -7.92 12.56
N TRP A 231 -18.42 -8.04 11.45
CA TRP A 231 -17.32 -9.01 11.33
C TRP A 231 -16.11 -8.67 12.21
N GLY A 232 -15.95 -7.40 12.58
CA GLY A 232 -14.94 -6.92 13.52
C GLY A 232 -13.49 -7.19 13.10
N PRO A 233 -13.08 -6.89 11.85
CA PRO A 233 -11.69 -7.04 11.42
C PRO A 233 -10.77 -6.12 12.24
N ASP A 234 -9.48 -6.40 12.26
CA ASP A 234 -8.50 -5.58 12.99
C ASP A 234 -8.16 -4.30 12.23
N ARG A 235 -8.19 -4.37 10.90
CA ARG A 235 -7.93 -3.25 9.99
C ARG A 235 -8.99 -3.17 8.89
N ILE A 236 -9.21 -1.95 8.40
CA ILE A 236 -9.98 -1.68 7.19
C ILE A 236 -9.15 -0.78 6.29
N SER A 237 -9.11 -1.10 5.01
CA SER A 237 -8.60 -0.22 3.96
C SER A 237 -9.76 0.24 3.07
N LEU A 238 -10.14 1.51 3.18
CA LEU A 238 -11.27 2.12 2.46
C LEU A 238 -10.77 2.94 1.26
N PHE A 239 -10.63 2.28 0.12
CA PHE A 239 -10.04 2.88 -1.07
C PHE A 239 -11.02 3.72 -1.89
N SER A 240 -10.58 4.90 -2.31
CA SER A 240 -11.25 5.71 -3.35
C SER A 240 -11.12 5.01 -4.70
N TYR A 241 -12.23 4.72 -5.38
CA TYR A 241 -12.17 4.16 -6.73
C TYR A 241 -11.55 5.17 -7.73
N ALA A 242 -10.48 4.73 -8.40
CA ALA A 242 -9.82 5.47 -9.48
C ALA A 242 -10.25 4.93 -10.85
N HIS A 243 -11.11 5.67 -11.53
CA HIS A 243 -11.60 5.35 -12.88
C HIS A 243 -10.71 6.01 -13.95
N LEU A 244 -9.85 5.22 -14.59
CA LEU A 244 -8.90 5.60 -15.64
C LEU A 244 -8.96 4.59 -16.82
N PRO A 245 -10.09 4.49 -17.54
CA PRO A 245 -10.32 3.48 -18.58
C PRO A 245 -9.40 3.58 -19.81
N SER A 246 -8.75 4.72 -20.01
CA SER A 246 -7.68 4.90 -21.00
C SER A 246 -6.43 4.09 -20.65
N ARG A 247 -6.11 3.97 -19.35
CA ARG A 247 -4.96 3.22 -18.84
C ARG A 247 -5.31 1.77 -18.51
N PHE A 248 -6.51 1.54 -17.99
CA PHE A 248 -6.96 0.22 -17.53
C PHE A 248 -8.14 -0.27 -18.38
N ALA A 249 -7.85 -1.06 -19.41
CA ALA A 249 -8.83 -1.51 -20.39
C ALA A 249 -10.07 -2.20 -19.79
N SER A 250 -9.93 -2.89 -18.67
CA SER A 250 -11.04 -3.56 -17.99
C SER A 250 -12.11 -2.60 -17.47
N GLN A 251 -11.71 -1.37 -17.12
CA GLN A 251 -12.62 -0.37 -16.56
C GLN A 251 -13.60 0.16 -17.62
N ARG A 252 -13.31 0.01 -18.93
CA ARG A 252 -14.26 0.31 -20.03
C ARG A 252 -15.52 -0.55 -20.00
N LYS A 253 -15.52 -1.64 -19.22
CA LYS A 253 -16.71 -2.49 -19.02
C LYS A 253 -17.66 -1.96 -17.94
N ILE A 254 -17.23 -0.98 -17.16
CA ILE A 254 -18.07 -0.26 -16.20
C ILE A 254 -18.78 0.85 -16.97
N LYS A 255 -20.09 0.98 -16.78
CA LYS A 255 -20.88 2.02 -17.45
C LYS A 255 -20.74 3.34 -16.70
N GLU A 256 -20.31 4.40 -17.39
CA GLU A 256 -20.04 5.70 -16.77
C GLU A 256 -21.29 6.34 -16.16
N ASP A 257 -22.46 6.13 -16.74
CA ASP A 257 -23.76 6.62 -16.23
C ASP A 257 -24.19 5.96 -14.91
N THR A 258 -23.57 4.83 -14.55
CA THR A 258 -23.81 4.17 -13.26
C THR A 258 -22.86 4.63 -12.16
N MET A 259 -21.88 5.49 -12.47
CA MET A 259 -20.90 5.97 -11.50
C MET A 259 -21.53 6.98 -10.54
N PRO A 260 -21.19 6.94 -9.24
CA PRO A 260 -21.57 8.00 -8.31
C PRO A 260 -21.04 9.35 -8.76
N THR A 261 -21.82 10.41 -8.55
CA THR A 261 -21.36 11.80 -8.71
C THR A 261 -20.25 12.11 -7.69
N ALA A 262 -19.52 13.21 -7.90
CA ALA A 262 -18.48 13.65 -6.95
C ALA A 262 -19.05 13.85 -5.54
N ASP A 263 -20.23 14.48 -5.41
CA ASP A 263 -20.89 14.70 -4.12
C ASP A 263 -21.30 13.40 -3.45
N THR A 264 -21.86 12.45 -4.22
CA THR A 264 -22.19 11.13 -3.68
C THR A 264 -20.93 10.40 -3.22
N LYS A 265 -19.87 10.42 -4.02
CA LYS A 265 -18.59 9.79 -3.66
C LYS A 265 -18.00 10.39 -2.38
N LEU A 266 -18.11 11.71 -2.21
CA LEU A 266 -17.69 12.41 -1.00
C LEU A 266 -18.55 12.02 0.21
N ALA A 267 -19.87 11.92 0.05
CA ALA A 267 -20.77 11.44 1.09
C ALA A 267 -20.48 9.98 1.51
N LEU A 268 -20.10 9.11 0.56
CA LEU A 268 -19.69 7.73 0.86
C LEU A 268 -18.40 7.69 1.71
N LEU A 269 -17.43 8.56 1.41
CA LEU A 269 -16.21 8.69 2.20
C LEU A 269 -16.53 9.16 3.63
N GLN A 270 -17.34 10.22 3.76
CA GLN A 270 -17.76 10.75 5.06
C GLN A 270 -18.42 9.65 5.89
N LEU A 271 -19.39 8.95 5.30
CA LEU A 271 -20.11 7.86 5.94
C LEU A 271 -19.17 6.76 6.43
N GLY A 272 -18.19 6.36 5.61
CA GLY A 272 -17.18 5.37 5.99
C GLY A 272 -16.34 5.82 7.20
N ILE A 273 -15.84 7.06 7.18
CA ILE A 273 -15.05 7.62 8.29
C ILE A 273 -15.88 7.67 9.58
N GLU A 274 -17.10 8.20 9.51
CA GLU A 274 -18.01 8.33 10.66
C GLU A 274 -18.30 6.96 11.27
N ARG A 275 -18.76 5.99 10.46
CA ARG A 275 -19.14 4.65 10.91
C ARG A 275 -17.97 3.91 11.55
N PHE A 276 -16.79 3.92 10.94
CA PHE A 276 -15.62 3.24 11.53
C PHE A 276 -15.12 3.93 12.80
N THR A 277 -15.15 5.26 12.85
CA THR A 277 -14.76 6.01 14.05
C THR A 277 -15.75 5.78 15.20
N GLU A 278 -17.06 5.78 14.92
CA GLU A 278 -18.13 5.45 15.86
C GLU A 278 -17.99 4.01 16.39
N ALA A 279 -17.58 3.08 15.53
CA ALA A 279 -17.28 1.69 15.91
C ALA A 279 -15.94 1.53 16.67
N GLY A 280 -15.21 2.61 16.92
CA GLY A 280 -14.00 2.62 17.74
C GLY A 280 -12.69 2.37 16.99
N TYR A 281 -12.70 2.35 15.65
CA TYR A 281 -11.48 2.29 14.86
C TYR A 281 -10.76 3.65 14.87
N GLN A 282 -9.43 3.63 15.00
CA GLN A 282 -8.58 4.79 14.79
C GLN A 282 -8.37 4.99 13.29
N CYS A 283 -8.62 6.20 12.79
CA CYS A 283 -8.14 6.60 11.46
C CYS A 283 -6.61 6.72 11.51
N ILE A 284 -5.91 5.78 10.90
CA ILE A 284 -4.44 5.80 10.80
C ILE A 284 -4.01 6.88 9.79
N GLY A 285 -4.80 7.06 8.74
CA GLY A 285 -4.60 8.13 7.77
C GLY A 285 -4.90 7.66 6.35
N MET A 286 -5.15 8.62 5.47
CA MET A 286 -5.63 8.35 4.11
C MET A 286 -6.82 7.39 4.10
N ASP A 287 -6.61 6.15 3.67
CA ASP A 287 -7.60 5.09 3.49
C ASP A 287 -7.57 4.02 4.59
N HIS A 288 -6.71 4.15 5.62
CA HIS A 288 -6.51 3.08 6.61
C HIS A 288 -7.13 3.37 7.98
N PHE A 289 -7.83 2.36 8.50
CA PHE A 289 -8.40 2.31 9.83
C PHE A 289 -7.90 1.07 10.56
N ALA A 290 -7.64 1.18 11.86
CA ALA A 290 -7.21 0.04 12.67
C ALA A 290 -7.79 0.12 14.08
N LYS A 291 -7.98 -1.03 14.74
CA LYS A 291 -8.34 -1.05 16.16
C LYS A 291 -7.27 -0.29 16.97
N PRO A 292 -7.63 0.41 18.07
CA PRO A 292 -6.64 1.13 18.89
C PRO A 292 -5.54 0.23 19.47
N THR A 293 -5.82 -1.06 19.63
CA THR A 293 -4.90 -2.10 20.08
C THR A 293 -4.01 -2.67 18.98
N ASP A 294 -4.30 -2.40 17.71
CA ASP A 294 -3.47 -2.82 16.58
C ASP A 294 -2.12 -2.11 16.59
N GLU A 295 -1.07 -2.81 16.15
CA GLU A 295 0.30 -2.33 16.16
C GLU A 295 0.48 -1.02 15.37
N LEU A 296 -0.23 -0.82 14.24
CA LEU A 296 -0.13 0.45 13.50
C LEU A 296 -0.63 1.63 14.34
N ALA A 297 -1.74 1.45 15.05
CA ALA A 297 -2.33 2.48 15.89
C ALA A 297 -1.42 2.80 17.09
N GLN A 298 -0.81 1.77 17.69
CA GLN A 298 0.15 1.92 18.78
C GLN A 298 1.42 2.65 18.32
N LYS A 299 2.02 2.20 17.22
CA LYS A 299 3.23 2.81 16.63
C LYS A 299 2.99 4.23 16.15
N GLN A 300 1.79 4.54 15.63
CA GLN A 300 1.45 5.90 15.26
C GLN A 300 1.49 6.85 16.47
N ARG A 301 0.85 6.45 17.58
CA ARG A 301 0.82 7.26 18.82
C ARG A 301 2.21 7.38 19.47
N ALA A 302 3.08 6.40 19.24
CA ALA A 302 4.47 6.42 19.70
C ALA A 302 5.44 7.20 18.78
N GLY A 303 4.98 7.67 17.60
CA GLY A 303 5.88 8.32 16.63
C GLY A 303 6.81 7.35 15.90
N GLU A 304 6.41 6.07 15.76
CA GLU A 304 7.23 4.99 15.20
C GLU A 304 6.60 4.29 13.98
N LEU A 305 5.37 4.66 13.60
CA LEU A 305 4.71 4.23 12.36
C LEU A 305 5.55 4.59 11.13
N GLN A 306 5.67 3.64 10.21
CA GLN A 306 6.37 3.82 8.95
C GLN A 306 5.42 3.62 7.76
N ARG A 307 5.91 3.95 6.57
CA ARG A 307 5.21 3.71 5.31
C ARG A 307 6.16 3.21 4.23
N ASN A 308 5.67 2.31 3.40
CA ASN A 308 6.35 1.84 2.19
C ASN A 308 5.33 1.64 1.04
N PHE A 309 5.73 0.97 -0.03
CA PHE A 309 4.87 0.72 -1.20
C PHE A 309 3.64 -0.18 -0.92
N GLN A 310 3.64 -0.96 0.17
CA GLN A 310 2.50 -1.78 0.58
C GLN A 310 1.51 -0.99 1.45
N GLY A 311 1.90 0.16 1.98
CA GLY A 311 1.06 1.00 2.85
C GLY A 311 1.74 1.31 4.18
N TYR A 312 0.94 1.49 5.23
CA TYR A 312 1.48 1.69 6.57
C TYR A 312 2.03 0.39 7.13
N THR A 313 3.18 0.48 7.78
CA THR A 313 3.97 -0.65 8.25
C THR A 313 4.69 -0.29 9.54
N THR A 314 5.08 -1.31 10.30
CA THR A 314 5.92 -1.17 11.49
C THR A 314 7.40 -1.44 11.17
N HIS A 315 7.69 -1.88 9.94
CA HIS A 315 9.02 -2.27 9.47
C HIS A 315 9.30 -1.87 8.02
N GLY A 316 10.57 -1.74 7.67
CA GLY A 316 11.02 -1.87 6.28
C GLY A 316 10.84 -0.65 5.36
N SER A 317 10.69 0.57 5.89
CA SER A 317 10.58 1.79 5.05
C SER A 317 11.80 2.05 4.15
N ASN A 318 13.00 1.66 4.56
CA ASN A 318 14.25 1.86 3.78
C ASN A 318 15.07 0.56 3.58
N ALA A 319 14.39 -0.58 3.67
CA ALA A 319 14.97 -1.91 3.48
C ALA A 319 13.96 -2.89 2.86
N LEU A 320 13.17 -2.39 1.90
CA LEU A 320 12.17 -3.17 1.17
C LEU A 320 12.82 -3.77 -0.08
N LEU A 321 12.86 -5.11 -0.17
CA LEU A 321 13.26 -5.82 -1.38
C LEU A 321 12.03 -6.44 -2.03
N GLY A 322 11.72 -5.96 -3.24
CA GLY A 322 10.67 -6.49 -4.09
C GLY A 322 11.19 -7.56 -5.05
N LEU A 323 10.50 -8.69 -5.12
CA LEU A 323 10.75 -9.82 -6.02
C LEU A 323 9.52 -10.06 -6.90
N GLY A 324 9.71 -10.56 -8.11
CA GLY A 324 8.62 -10.77 -9.06
C GLY A 324 8.37 -9.58 -9.99
N ALA A 325 7.52 -9.81 -10.98
CA ALA A 325 7.16 -8.83 -11.99
C ALA A 325 6.51 -7.58 -11.36
N SER A 326 6.87 -6.41 -11.86
CA SER A 326 6.42 -5.08 -11.42
C SER A 326 6.81 -4.64 -10.01
N SER A 327 7.41 -5.51 -9.21
CA SER A 327 7.83 -5.23 -7.84
C SER A 327 8.74 -4.02 -7.76
N ILE A 328 8.57 -3.26 -6.68
CA ILE A 328 9.40 -2.08 -6.38
C ILE A 328 10.15 -2.35 -5.09
N SER A 329 11.44 -2.06 -5.13
CA SER A 329 12.35 -2.13 -3.99
C SER A 329 12.76 -0.73 -3.58
N GLN A 330 13.05 -0.55 -2.30
CA GLN A 330 13.61 0.66 -1.72
C GLN A 330 14.62 0.26 -0.63
N VAL A 331 15.90 0.40 -0.94
CA VAL A 331 16.99 0.05 -0.01
C VAL A 331 18.07 1.12 -0.07
N GLY A 332 18.51 1.61 1.09
CA GLY A 332 19.72 2.43 1.18
C GLY A 332 19.71 3.69 0.32
N GLY A 333 18.54 4.33 0.15
CA GLY A 333 18.41 5.52 -0.69
C GLY A 333 18.35 5.23 -2.19
N VAL A 334 18.13 3.99 -2.61
CA VAL A 334 17.88 3.63 -4.01
C VAL A 334 16.51 2.98 -4.12
N ILE A 335 15.70 3.45 -5.08
CA ILE A 335 14.41 2.86 -5.42
C ILE A 335 14.53 2.27 -6.83
N TRP A 336 14.13 1.02 -7.01
CA TRP A 336 14.13 0.39 -8.34
C TRP A 336 12.89 -0.48 -8.56
N GLN A 337 12.52 -0.63 -9.82
CA GLN A 337 11.35 -1.41 -10.24
C GLN A 337 11.78 -2.52 -11.19
N ASN A 338 11.25 -3.71 -10.96
CA ASN A 338 11.34 -4.83 -11.86
C ASN A 338 10.42 -4.66 -13.08
N GLU A 339 10.77 -5.34 -14.17
CA GLU A 339 9.96 -5.40 -15.38
C GLU A 339 8.50 -5.80 -15.12
N LYS A 340 7.57 -5.13 -15.81
CA LYS A 340 6.12 -5.27 -15.56
C LYS A 340 5.48 -6.37 -16.40
N GLU A 341 5.98 -6.56 -17.61
CA GLU A 341 5.47 -7.54 -18.56
C GLU A 341 6.22 -8.86 -18.38
N LEU A 342 5.48 -9.95 -18.15
CA LEU A 342 6.08 -11.24 -17.77
C LEU A 342 7.20 -11.71 -18.71
N LYS A 343 7.03 -11.55 -20.02
CA LYS A 343 8.04 -11.96 -21.01
C LYS A 343 9.33 -11.15 -20.87
N GLN A 344 9.23 -9.85 -20.61
CA GLN A 344 10.38 -8.96 -20.42
C GLN A 344 11.01 -9.19 -19.05
N TYR A 345 10.20 -9.55 -18.04
CA TYR A 345 10.67 -9.94 -16.73
C TYR A 345 11.45 -11.26 -16.72
N TYR A 346 11.02 -12.28 -17.48
CA TYR A 346 11.74 -13.57 -17.55
C TYR A 346 13.09 -13.48 -18.27
N ALA A 347 13.15 -12.76 -19.38
CA ALA A 347 14.31 -12.74 -20.28
C ALA A 347 15.67 -12.44 -19.60
N PRO A 348 15.81 -11.42 -18.70
CA PRO A 348 17.08 -11.18 -18.01
C PRO A 348 17.39 -12.24 -16.95
N ILE A 349 16.39 -12.79 -16.26
CA ILE A 349 16.58 -13.82 -15.22
C ILE A 349 17.16 -15.10 -15.83
N GLU A 350 16.65 -15.52 -16.99
CA GLU A 350 17.15 -16.67 -17.74
C GLU A 350 18.62 -16.50 -18.18
N GLN A 351 19.10 -15.26 -18.24
CA GLN A 351 20.49 -14.89 -18.55
C GLN A 351 21.34 -14.65 -17.29
N GLY A 352 20.81 -14.93 -16.10
CA GLY A 352 21.48 -14.70 -14.82
C GLY A 352 21.60 -13.23 -14.43
N GLN A 353 20.67 -12.39 -14.88
CA GLN A 353 20.64 -10.95 -14.61
C GLN A 353 19.37 -10.55 -13.85
N LEU A 354 19.49 -9.50 -13.01
CA LEU A 354 18.34 -8.96 -12.30
C LEU A 354 17.36 -8.29 -13.27
N PRO A 355 16.03 -8.47 -13.09
CA PRO A 355 15.01 -7.96 -14.01
C PRO A 355 14.68 -6.48 -13.79
N VAL A 356 15.66 -5.67 -13.40
CA VAL A 356 15.46 -4.24 -13.09
C VAL A 356 15.36 -3.44 -14.37
N ILE A 357 14.26 -2.72 -14.55
CA ILE A 357 14.05 -1.88 -15.74
C ILE A 357 14.35 -0.41 -15.46
N LYS A 358 13.95 0.09 -14.29
CA LYS A 358 14.09 1.52 -13.96
C LYS A 358 14.33 1.76 -12.49
N GLY A 359 14.93 2.90 -12.16
CA GLY A 359 15.30 3.23 -10.78
C GLY A 359 15.63 4.70 -10.58
N VAL A 360 15.90 5.07 -9.34
CA VAL A 360 16.42 6.38 -8.94
C VAL A 360 17.31 6.21 -7.70
N SER A 361 18.44 6.92 -7.70
CA SER A 361 19.26 7.10 -6.50
C SER A 361 18.90 8.45 -5.90
N LEU A 362 18.48 8.45 -4.64
CA LEU A 362 18.05 9.65 -3.93
C LEU A 362 19.25 10.58 -3.72
N SER A 363 19.06 11.86 -4.01
CA SER A 363 19.97 12.91 -3.57
C SER A 363 19.85 13.13 -2.05
N HIS A 364 20.74 13.97 -1.51
CA HIS A 364 20.65 14.38 -0.11
C HIS A 364 19.34 15.13 0.18
N ASP A 365 18.94 16.06 -0.69
CA ASP A 365 17.67 16.78 -0.61
C ASP A 365 16.47 15.82 -0.70
N ASP A 366 16.54 14.81 -1.58
CA ASP A 366 15.49 13.81 -1.68
C ASP A 366 15.29 13.02 -0.39
N THR A 367 16.39 12.67 0.26
CA THR A 367 16.37 11.92 1.52
C THR A 367 15.77 12.77 2.65
N ILE A 368 16.17 14.05 2.74
CA ILE A 368 15.60 15.01 3.69
C ILE A 368 14.08 15.15 3.48
N ARG A 369 13.64 15.38 2.24
CA ARG A 369 12.21 15.56 1.92
C ARG A 369 11.41 14.28 2.12
N ALA A 370 11.97 13.12 1.80
CA ALA A 370 11.32 11.84 2.06
C ALA A 370 11.06 11.62 3.55
N ASP A 371 12.03 11.97 4.40
CA ASP A 371 11.89 11.90 5.86
C ASP A 371 10.79 12.84 6.36
N LEU A 372 10.80 14.11 5.92
CA LEU A 372 9.77 15.08 6.29
C LEU A 372 8.37 14.62 5.86
N ILE A 373 8.21 14.15 4.62
CA ILE A 373 6.93 13.69 4.10
C ILE A 373 6.46 12.44 4.86
N ALA A 374 7.37 11.53 5.22
CA ALA A 374 7.05 10.35 6.01
C ALA A 374 6.52 10.74 7.39
N GLU A 375 7.16 11.69 8.09
CA GLU A 375 6.72 12.19 9.39
C GLU A 375 5.29 12.77 9.33
N LEU A 376 5.02 13.63 8.34
CA LEU A 376 3.69 14.25 8.18
C LEU A 376 2.61 13.24 7.80
N ILE A 377 2.90 12.26 6.93
CA ILE A 377 1.92 11.24 6.52
C ILE A 377 1.66 10.23 7.63
N CYS A 378 2.69 9.81 8.37
CA CYS A 378 2.55 8.80 9.40
C CYS A 378 2.04 9.37 10.72
N HIS A 379 2.48 10.56 11.12
CA HIS A 379 2.27 11.06 12.49
C HIS A 379 1.44 12.34 12.54
N PHE A 380 1.18 12.98 11.40
CA PHE A 380 0.48 14.26 11.32
C PHE A 380 1.17 15.40 12.07
N HIS A 381 2.45 15.25 12.40
CA HIS A 381 3.25 16.30 13.00
C HIS A 381 4.73 16.10 12.68
N LEU A 382 5.52 17.14 12.88
CA LEU A 382 6.97 17.13 12.73
C LEU A 382 7.56 18.07 13.80
N ASP A 383 8.53 17.59 14.57
CA ASP A 383 9.38 18.43 15.42
C ASP A 383 10.49 19.05 14.55
N THR A 384 10.42 20.36 14.33
CA THR A 384 11.32 21.07 13.41
C THR A 384 12.73 21.18 13.97
N GLU A 385 12.90 21.25 15.30
CA GLU A 385 14.20 21.36 15.96
C GLU A 385 14.95 20.02 15.90
N ALA A 386 14.28 18.93 16.28
CA ALA A 386 14.83 17.58 16.19
C ALA A 386 15.18 17.23 14.73
N PHE A 387 14.32 17.60 13.78
CA PHE A 387 14.55 17.39 12.36
C PHE A 387 15.75 18.21 11.85
N ALA A 388 15.82 19.50 12.18
CA ALA A 388 16.95 20.37 11.82
C ALA A 388 18.27 19.83 12.35
N LYS A 389 18.28 19.33 13.60
CA LYS A 389 19.46 18.71 14.22
C LYS A 389 19.86 17.42 13.54
N LYS A 390 18.91 16.53 13.22
CA LYS A 390 19.14 15.27 12.50
C LYS A 390 19.83 15.52 11.15
N TRP A 391 19.35 16.51 10.41
CA TRP A 391 19.82 16.83 9.06
C TRP A 391 20.88 17.93 8.98
N GLN A 392 21.29 18.49 10.13
CA GLN A 392 22.29 19.55 10.23
C GLN A 392 21.99 20.76 9.33
N LEU A 393 20.74 21.24 9.36
CA LEU A 393 20.26 22.35 8.54
C LEU A 393 19.55 23.41 9.37
N ASN A 394 19.40 24.62 8.82
CA ASN A 394 18.42 25.59 9.32
C ASN A 394 17.08 25.31 8.65
N PHE A 395 16.07 24.90 9.43
CA PHE A 395 14.78 24.48 8.88
C PHE A 395 14.05 25.60 8.14
N ALA A 396 14.03 26.81 8.71
CA ALA A 396 13.31 27.94 8.13
C ALA A 396 13.93 28.38 6.81
N ASP A 397 15.27 28.41 6.74
CA ASP A 397 15.99 28.79 5.52
C ASP A 397 15.87 27.69 4.45
N TYR A 398 16.07 26.43 4.83
CA TYR A 398 16.06 25.30 3.90
C TYR A 398 14.69 25.08 3.25
N PHE A 399 13.61 25.28 4.01
CA PHE A 399 12.24 25.11 3.54
C PHE A 399 11.50 26.42 3.29
N ALA A 400 12.18 27.56 3.13
CA ALA A 400 11.55 28.88 3.02
C ALA A 400 10.42 28.93 1.97
N GLU A 401 10.67 28.43 0.76
CA GLU A 401 9.67 28.38 -0.32
C GLU A 401 8.49 27.44 0.01
N SER A 402 8.78 26.28 0.60
CA SER A 402 7.75 25.34 1.06
C SER A 402 6.89 25.95 2.17
N LEU A 403 7.50 26.63 3.15
CA LEU A 403 6.77 27.29 4.24
C LEU A 403 5.88 28.42 3.72
N GLN A 404 6.33 29.19 2.72
CA GLN A 404 5.48 30.18 2.07
C GLN A 404 4.25 29.55 1.44
N ARG A 405 4.41 28.43 0.73
CA ARG A 405 3.30 27.67 0.14
C ARG A 405 2.42 26.93 1.15
N LEU A 406 2.88 26.76 2.39
CA LEU A 406 2.09 26.19 3.48
C LEU A 406 1.08 27.19 4.06
N THR A 407 1.29 28.50 3.83
CA THR A 407 0.46 29.59 4.36
C THR A 407 -1.06 29.45 4.14
N PRO A 408 -1.56 29.03 2.96
CA PRO A 408 -3.00 28.83 2.76
C PRO A 408 -3.57 27.77 3.70
N PHE A 409 -2.85 26.66 3.91
CA PHE A 409 -3.26 25.60 4.84
C PHE A 409 -3.25 26.07 6.30
N ILE A 410 -2.34 26.97 6.66
CA ILE A 410 -2.32 27.59 7.99
C ILE A 410 -3.51 28.52 8.18
N THR A 411 -3.78 29.36 7.17
CA THR A 411 -4.89 30.34 7.18
C THR A 411 -6.24 29.64 7.29
N ASP A 412 -6.42 28.53 6.58
CA ASP A 412 -7.62 27.70 6.61
C ASP A 412 -7.67 26.75 7.83
N GLY A 413 -6.69 26.83 8.75
CA GLY A 413 -6.68 26.03 9.99
C GLY A 413 -6.39 24.54 9.82
N LEU A 414 -5.93 24.12 8.64
CA LEU A 414 -5.55 22.74 8.32
C LEU A 414 -4.19 22.35 8.90
N VAL A 415 -3.31 23.34 9.09
CA VAL A 415 -1.98 23.18 9.67
C VAL A 415 -1.74 24.24 10.74
N ARG A 416 -1.07 23.86 11.83
CA ARG A 416 -0.50 24.78 12.80
C ARG A 416 1.02 24.73 12.67
N LEU A 417 1.62 25.89 12.49
CA LEU A 417 3.06 26.06 12.45
C LEU A 417 3.49 26.88 13.67
N THR A 418 4.38 26.32 14.48
CA THR A 418 5.13 27.06 15.52
C THR A 418 6.62 27.00 15.18
N PRO A 419 7.49 27.75 15.89
CA PRO A 419 8.94 27.65 15.66
C PRO A 419 9.50 26.23 15.83
N GLU A 420 8.89 25.43 16.71
CA GLU A 420 9.35 24.09 17.12
C GLU A 420 8.61 22.95 16.42
N ARG A 421 7.46 23.20 15.77
CA ARG A 421 6.67 22.12 15.17
C ARG A 421 5.79 22.51 13.99
N ILE A 422 5.56 21.53 13.13
CA ILE A 422 4.44 21.49 12.18
C ILE A 422 3.43 20.49 12.72
N GLU A 423 2.14 20.86 12.78
CA GLU A 423 1.05 19.97 13.19
C GLU A 423 -0.07 20.03 12.17
N VAL A 424 -0.44 18.89 11.58
CA VAL A 424 -1.63 18.74 10.75
C VAL A 424 -2.83 18.58 11.68
N THR A 425 -3.78 19.50 11.61
CA THR A 425 -4.97 19.48 12.48
C THR A 425 -5.92 18.37 12.07
N GLU A 426 -6.91 18.06 12.90
CA GLU A 426 -7.94 17.07 12.57
C GLU A 426 -8.70 17.38 11.27
N ALA A 427 -8.83 18.67 10.90
CA ALA A 427 -9.39 19.09 9.61
C ALA A 427 -8.41 18.88 8.44
N GLY A 428 -7.10 19.01 8.70
CA GLY A 428 -6.04 18.80 7.71
C GLY A 428 -5.75 17.34 7.38
N ARG A 429 -6.13 16.39 8.23
CA ARG A 429 -5.75 14.97 8.08
C ARG A 429 -6.19 14.32 6.77
N LEU A 430 -7.40 14.62 6.27
CA LEU A 430 -7.86 14.12 4.96
C LEU A 430 -7.07 14.70 3.80
N LEU A 431 -6.51 15.90 4.00
CA LEU A 431 -5.76 16.68 3.02
C LEU A 431 -4.25 16.56 3.20
N VAL A 432 -3.78 15.61 4.01
CA VAL A 432 -2.35 15.43 4.31
C VAL A 432 -1.49 15.28 3.05
N ARG A 433 -2.02 14.67 1.99
CA ARG A 433 -1.31 14.56 0.70
C ARG A 433 -1.12 15.91 0.02
N SER A 434 -2.12 16.80 0.07
CA SER A 434 -2.02 18.16 -0.43
C SER A 434 -1.02 18.98 0.40
N ILE A 435 -0.95 18.74 1.70
CA ILE A 435 0.03 19.36 2.61
C ILE A 435 1.45 18.86 2.29
N CYS A 436 1.66 17.56 2.13
CA CYS A 436 2.96 17.00 1.76
C CYS A 436 3.45 17.47 0.39
N ALA A 437 2.53 17.71 -0.56
CA ALA A 437 2.86 18.23 -1.89
C ALA A 437 3.56 19.59 -1.87
N VAL A 438 3.41 20.36 -0.80
CA VAL A 438 4.13 21.62 -0.60
C VAL A 438 5.66 21.42 -0.48
N PHE A 439 6.09 20.23 -0.04
CA PHE A 439 7.51 19.89 0.15
C PHE A 439 8.12 19.12 -1.03
N ASP A 440 7.31 18.76 -2.03
CA ASP A 440 7.72 18.00 -3.22
C ASP A 440 8.27 18.92 -4.31
N VAL A 441 9.56 18.78 -4.63
CA VAL A 441 10.22 19.61 -5.67
C VAL A 441 9.93 19.14 -7.09
N TYR A 442 9.57 17.87 -7.29
CA TYR A 442 9.30 17.32 -8.61
C TYR A 442 7.92 17.71 -9.13
N LEU A 443 6.92 17.87 -8.25
CA LEU A 443 5.60 18.38 -8.63
C LEU A 443 5.65 19.79 -9.20
N GLN A 444 6.58 20.62 -8.72
CA GLN A 444 6.75 21.99 -9.19
C GLN A 444 7.35 22.04 -10.60
N GLN A 445 8.08 21.00 -10.99
CA GLN A 445 8.85 20.93 -12.22
C GLN A 445 8.15 20.10 -13.32
N SER A 446 7.05 19.43 -13.01
CA SER A 446 6.44 18.38 -13.84
C SER A 446 5.03 18.74 -14.33
N GLN A 447 4.71 18.33 -15.56
CA GLN A 447 3.35 18.32 -16.14
C GLN A 447 2.63 16.96 -15.95
N ALA A 448 3.15 16.05 -15.11
CA ALA A 448 2.62 14.70 -14.98
C ALA A 448 1.22 14.64 -14.34
N SER A 449 0.37 13.74 -14.85
CA SER A 449 -1.00 13.54 -14.37
C SER A 449 -1.06 12.56 -13.19
N TYR A 450 -1.36 13.08 -12.00
CA TYR A 450 -1.72 12.29 -10.81
C TYR A 450 -3.23 12.14 -10.67
N SER A 451 -3.70 11.20 -9.84
CA SER A 451 -5.10 11.15 -9.44
C SER A 451 -5.42 12.27 -8.44
N LYS A 452 -6.70 12.64 -8.35
CA LYS A 452 -7.21 13.52 -7.29
C LYS A 452 -6.89 12.97 -5.90
N VAL A 453 -6.66 13.87 -4.94
CA VAL A 453 -6.38 13.52 -3.55
C VAL A 453 -7.61 12.81 -2.95
N ILE A 454 -8.81 13.36 -2.99
CA ILE A 454 -10.01 12.76 -2.38
C ILE A 454 -10.90 12.07 -3.41
#